data_AF-A0A0F9F487-F1
#
_entry.id   AF-A0A0F9F487-F1
#
_cell.length_a   1.000
_cell.length_b   1.000
_cell.length_c   1.000
_cell.angle_alpha   90.00
_cell.angle_beta   90.00
_cell.angle_gamma   90.00
#
_symmetry.space_group_name_H-M   'P 1'
#
loop_
_entity.id
_entity.type
_entity.pdbx_description
1 polymer ?
#
loop_
_entity_poly.entity_id
_entity_poly.type
_entity_poly.pdbx_seq_one_letter_code
_entity_poly.pdbx_strand_id
1 'polypeptide(L)'
;NSPLRVAAAMVSAASWGDNTAYVLGLFCADGNMSKSSNNINICLHKNDAYLIKKIYNIMGSTHRVYYDKNVAKFCVDNKHLYNDLLKLGITPNKSKTLKCPNIPKEFVPHFIRGVMDGDGSVDTKRKRMKIVSASQDFIKGMSGMLKNLEIEHKVYNEPYILNYIKTDFYILRVLRRKDIKNLYHLMYKNQRLYLTRKKEAFEKMGIRNEDFDTKCKSRWRAVIGTHIETGKKIKFNSIKETCENGFCKPHLHKALNGKSTHHKGYTWKYALGE
;
A
#
# COMPACT_ATOMS: atom_id res chain seq x y z
N ASN A 1 -3.95 -28.02 -12.86
CA ASN A 1 -4.34 -26.61 -12.68
C ASN A 1 -5.78 -26.51 -12.17
N SER A 2 -6.05 -26.86 -10.90
CA SER A 2 -7.41 -26.79 -10.35
C SER A 2 -7.65 -25.48 -9.58
N PRO A 3 -8.85 -24.87 -9.67
CA PRO A 3 -9.25 -23.66 -8.95
C PRO A 3 -9.14 -23.76 -7.42
N LEU A 4 -9.07 -24.98 -6.87
CA LEU A 4 -8.88 -25.25 -5.44
C LEU A 4 -7.49 -24.84 -4.90
N ARG A 5 -6.45 -24.76 -5.75
CA ARG A 5 -5.11 -24.34 -5.31
C ARG A 5 -5.04 -22.86 -4.92
N VAL A 6 -5.90 -22.01 -5.49
CA VAL A 6 -5.84 -20.57 -5.23
C VAL A 6 -6.64 -20.18 -3.98
N ALA A 7 -7.73 -20.90 -3.69
CA ALA A 7 -8.40 -20.82 -2.38
C ALA A 7 -7.51 -21.33 -1.23
N ALA A 8 -6.70 -22.37 -1.47
CA ALA A 8 -5.68 -22.83 -0.53
C ALA A 8 -4.52 -21.82 -0.34
N ALA A 9 -4.23 -21.00 -1.36
CA ALA A 9 -3.20 -19.98 -1.32
C ALA A 9 -3.59 -18.72 -0.51
N MET A 10 -4.86 -18.59 -0.10
CA MET A 10 -5.27 -17.42 0.68
C MET A 10 -4.70 -17.42 2.10
N VAL A 11 -4.48 -18.58 2.72
CA VAL A 11 -4.04 -18.63 4.12
C VAL A 11 -3.32 -19.95 4.49
N SER A 12 -2.82 -20.76 3.55
CA SER A 12 -1.77 -21.71 3.94
C SER A 12 -0.50 -20.90 4.23
N ALA A 13 0.14 -21.16 5.38
CA ALA A 13 1.38 -20.49 5.80
C ALA A 13 2.53 -20.56 4.77
N ALA A 14 2.36 -21.27 3.65
CA ALA A 14 3.34 -21.54 2.63
C ALA A 14 3.34 -20.59 1.41
N SER A 15 2.42 -19.62 1.27
CA SER A 15 2.49 -18.68 0.13
C SER A 15 1.83 -17.31 0.38
N TRP A 16 2.54 -16.41 1.04
CA TRP A 16 2.16 -15.00 1.02
C TRP A 16 2.42 -14.38 -0.36
N GLY A 17 1.58 -13.41 -0.72
CA GLY A 17 1.69 -12.62 -1.95
C GLY A 17 0.90 -11.32 -1.84
N ASP A 18 1.21 -10.35 -2.70
CA ASP A 18 0.62 -9.00 -2.67
C ASP A 18 -0.92 -9.03 -2.67
N ASN A 19 -1.51 -9.88 -3.51
CA ASN A 19 -2.97 -10.02 -3.60
C ASN A 19 -3.56 -10.68 -2.35
N THR A 20 -2.91 -11.72 -1.81
CA THR A 20 -3.38 -12.43 -0.61
C THR A 20 -3.37 -11.50 0.60
N ALA A 21 -2.28 -10.76 0.81
CA ALA A 21 -2.19 -9.80 1.90
C ALA A 21 -3.21 -8.66 1.76
N TYR A 22 -3.44 -8.17 0.54
CA TYR A 22 -4.51 -7.20 0.28
C TYR A 22 -5.90 -7.72 0.63
N VAL A 23 -6.24 -8.92 0.15
CA VAL A 23 -7.57 -9.51 0.40
C VAL A 23 -7.76 -9.76 1.90
N LEU A 24 -6.72 -10.21 2.61
CA LEU A 24 -6.76 -10.36 4.06
C LEU A 24 -7.01 -9.03 4.78
N GLY A 25 -6.33 -7.96 4.37
CA GLY A 25 -6.55 -6.62 4.93
C GLY A 25 -7.96 -6.10 4.69
N LEU A 26 -8.48 -6.29 3.47
CA LEU A 26 -9.86 -5.94 3.15
C LEU A 26 -10.86 -6.78 3.94
N PHE A 27 -10.60 -8.07 4.13
CA PHE A 27 -11.43 -8.96 4.94
C PHE A 27 -11.43 -8.56 6.43
N CYS A 28 -10.30 -8.11 6.95
CA CYS A 28 -10.19 -7.55 8.30
C CYS A 28 -11.12 -6.33 8.50
N ALA A 29 -11.35 -5.54 7.46
CA ALA A 29 -12.33 -4.44 7.48
C ALA A 29 -13.76 -4.93 7.17
N ASP A 30 -14.05 -5.25 5.91
CA ASP A 30 -15.40 -5.51 5.38
C ASP A 30 -15.79 -7.00 5.31
N GLY A 31 -14.93 -7.88 5.81
CA GLY A 31 -15.19 -9.33 5.83
C GLY A 31 -16.01 -9.78 7.04
N ASN A 32 -16.83 -10.80 6.84
CA ASN A 32 -17.62 -11.44 7.87
C ASN A 32 -17.52 -12.98 7.81
N MET A 33 -17.57 -13.62 8.97
CA MET A 33 -17.55 -15.07 9.16
C MET A 33 -18.82 -15.50 9.87
N SER A 34 -19.44 -16.59 9.40
CA SER A 34 -20.59 -17.20 10.04
C SER A 34 -20.21 -17.82 11.38
N LYS A 35 -21.14 -17.83 12.36
CA LYS A 35 -20.96 -18.53 13.64
C LYS A 35 -21.34 -20.00 13.59
N SER A 36 -22.20 -20.38 12.63
CA SER A 36 -22.85 -21.69 12.57
C SER A 36 -22.50 -22.49 11.31
N SER A 37 -21.68 -21.93 10.42
CA SER A 37 -21.25 -22.58 9.18
C SER A 37 -19.86 -22.09 8.77
N ASN A 38 -19.24 -22.72 7.76
CA ASN A 38 -17.92 -22.31 7.25
C ASN A 38 -18.02 -21.16 6.22
N ASN A 39 -19.14 -20.44 6.21
CA ASN A 39 -19.38 -19.34 5.30
C ASN A 39 -18.56 -18.12 5.70
N ILE A 40 -17.80 -17.61 4.74
CA ILE A 40 -17.14 -16.32 4.81
C ILE A 40 -17.65 -15.43 3.69
N ASN A 41 -17.66 -14.13 3.90
CA ASN A 41 -18.04 -13.19 2.86
C ASN A 41 -17.33 -11.85 2.98
N ILE A 42 -17.12 -11.21 1.82
CA ILE A 42 -16.76 -9.80 1.70
C ILE A 42 -17.96 -9.09 1.10
N CYS A 43 -18.41 -8.01 1.75
CA CYS A 43 -19.54 -7.22 1.30
C CYS A 43 -19.08 -5.78 1.06
N LEU A 44 -19.25 -5.27 -0.16
CA LEU A 44 -18.91 -3.89 -0.52
C LEU A 44 -20.14 -3.17 -1.06
N HIS A 45 -20.11 -1.84 -1.04
CA HIS A 45 -21.12 -1.03 -1.71
C HIS A 45 -21.13 -1.30 -3.22
N LYS A 46 -22.28 -1.20 -3.88
CA LYS A 46 -22.43 -1.52 -5.32
C LYS A 46 -21.45 -0.78 -6.24
N ASN A 47 -21.09 0.45 -5.89
CA ASN A 47 -20.14 1.25 -6.69
C ASN A 47 -18.72 0.64 -6.66
N ASP A 48 -18.44 -0.20 -5.68
CA ASP A 48 -17.17 -0.89 -5.47
C ASP A 48 -17.24 -2.38 -5.93
N ALA A 49 -18.32 -2.79 -6.60
CA ALA A 49 -18.54 -4.15 -7.08
C ALA A 49 -17.46 -4.69 -8.04
N TYR A 50 -16.79 -3.80 -8.78
CA TYR A 50 -15.67 -4.18 -9.64
C TYR A 50 -14.53 -4.81 -8.85
N LEU A 51 -14.32 -4.40 -7.59
CA LEU A 51 -13.27 -4.95 -6.75
C LEU A 51 -13.62 -6.38 -6.33
N ILE A 52 -14.89 -6.64 -5.99
CA ILE A 52 -15.38 -8.00 -5.74
C ILE A 52 -15.10 -8.90 -6.96
N LYS A 53 -15.41 -8.43 -8.17
CA LYS A 53 -15.15 -9.18 -9.41
C LYS A 53 -13.66 -9.46 -9.62
N LYS A 54 -12.77 -8.50 -9.33
CA LYS A 54 -11.32 -8.71 -9.39
C LYS A 54 -10.85 -9.76 -8.39
N ILE A 55 -11.33 -9.71 -7.15
CA ILE A 55 -10.98 -10.68 -6.10
C ILE A 55 -11.47 -12.07 -6.49
N TYR A 56 -12.73 -12.18 -6.93
CA TYR A 56 -13.31 -13.42 -7.44
C TYR A 56 -12.44 -14.07 -8.53
N ASN A 57 -12.05 -13.30 -9.54
CA ASN A 57 -11.20 -13.78 -10.63
C ASN A 57 -9.81 -14.22 -10.15
N ILE A 58 -9.18 -13.42 -9.28
CA ILE A 58 -7.86 -13.75 -8.73
C ILE A 58 -7.91 -15.01 -7.90
N MET A 59 -9.01 -15.23 -7.17
CA MET A 59 -9.21 -16.44 -6.38
C MET A 59 -9.52 -17.68 -7.22
N GLY A 60 -9.79 -17.53 -8.52
CA GLY A 60 -10.25 -18.62 -9.37
C GLY A 60 -11.49 -19.31 -8.83
N SER A 61 -12.33 -18.57 -8.09
CA SER A 61 -13.45 -19.17 -7.37
C SER A 61 -14.57 -19.54 -8.34
N THR A 62 -15.29 -20.63 -8.06
CA THR A 62 -16.53 -21.00 -8.76
C THR A 62 -17.78 -20.53 -7.99
N HIS A 63 -17.61 -19.90 -6.82
CA HIS A 63 -18.71 -19.49 -5.96
C HIS A 63 -19.45 -18.27 -6.51
N ARG A 64 -20.73 -18.14 -6.15
CA ARG A 64 -21.58 -17.05 -6.64
C ARG A 64 -21.20 -15.70 -6.02
N VAL A 65 -21.16 -14.67 -6.86
CA VAL A 65 -21.21 -13.26 -6.42
C VAL A 65 -22.68 -12.83 -6.41
N TYR A 66 -23.13 -12.31 -5.28
CA TYR A 66 -24.47 -11.80 -5.09
C TYR A 66 -24.47 -10.29 -5.28
N TYR A 67 -25.48 -9.81 -6.01
CA TYR A 67 -25.69 -8.39 -6.23
C TYR A 67 -27.08 -8.04 -5.72
N ASP A 68 -27.17 -6.98 -4.93
CA ASP A 68 -28.40 -6.39 -4.44
C ASP A 68 -28.37 -4.87 -4.70
N LYS A 69 -29.49 -4.17 -4.47
CA LYS A 69 -29.71 -2.76 -4.84
C LYS A 69 -28.59 -1.81 -4.40
N ASN A 70 -27.93 -2.12 -3.27
CA ASN A 70 -26.89 -1.28 -2.67
C ASN A 70 -25.56 -1.99 -2.41
N VAL A 71 -25.49 -3.32 -2.56
CA VAL A 71 -24.32 -4.11 -2.15
C VAL A 71 -23.94 -5.17 -3.17
N ALA A 72 -22.64 -5.44 -3.24
CA ALA A 72 -22.07 -6.60 -3.92
C ALA A 72 -21.38 -7.48 -2.88
N LYS A 73 -21.74 -8.75 -2.84
CA LYS A 73 -21.30 -9.70 -1.81
C LYS A 73 -20.70 -10.92 -2.47
N PHE A 74 -19.46 -11.25 -2.09
CA PHE A 74 -18.82 -12.49 -2.47
C PHE A 74 -18.83 -13.45 -1.29
N CYS A 75 -19.51 -14.58 -1.44
CA CYS A 75 -19.66 -15.60 -0.42
C CYS A 75 -18.85 -16.85 -0.80
N VAL A 76 -18.17 -17.43 0.16
CA VAL A 76 -17.43 -18.69 0.01
C VAL A 76 -17.76 -19.58 1.18
N ASP A 77 -18.17 -20.82 0.91
CA ASP A 77 -18.30 -21.87 1.92
C ASP A 77 -17.07 -22.78 1.81
N ASN A 78 -16.10 -22.58 2.70
CA ASN A 78 -14.85 -23.34 2.64
C ASN A 78 -14.27 -23.53 4.04
N LYS A 79 -14.35 -24.77 4.53
CA LYS A 79 -13.87 -25.16 5.87
C LYS A 79 -12.38 -24.89 6.08
N HIS A 80 -11.54 -25.13 5.08
CA HIS A 80 -10.09 -24.91 5.20
C HIS A 80 -9.77 -23.43 5.34
N LEU A 81 -10.31 -22.60 4.44
CA LEU A 81 -10.12 -21.15 4.48
C LEU A 81 -10.69 -20.54 5.77
N TYR A 82 -11.86 -21.00 6.21
CA TYR A 82 -12.45 -20.59 7.48
C TYR A 82 -11.52 -20.90 8.66
N ASN A 83 -10.98 -22.12 8.73
CA ASN A 83 -10.06 -22.53 9.79
C ASN A 83 -8.73 -21.79 9.74
N ASP A 84 -8.23 -21.46 8.56
CA ASP A 84 -6.98 -20.73 8.44
C ASP A 84 -7.14 -19.26 8.85
N LEU A 85 -8.28 -18.62 8.57
CA LEU A 85 -8.63 -17.31 9.13
C LEU A 85 -8.70 -17.35 10.66
N LEU A 86 -9.27 -18.40 11.25
CA LEU A 86 -9.27 -18.60 12.70
C LEU A 86 -7.85 -18.70 13.27
N LYS A 87 -6.95 -19.45 12.60
CA LYS A 87 -5.53 -19.55 13.01
C LYS A 87 -4.81 -18.21 12.95
N LEU A 88 -5.20 -17.32 12.04
CA LEU A 88 -4.72 -15.94 11.99
C LEU A 88 -5.34 -15.02 13.06
N GLY A 89 -6.24 -15.53 13.90
CA GLY A 89 -6.92 -14.76 14.94
C GLY A 89 -8.12 -13.96 14.42
N ILE A 90 -8.62 -14.26 13.23
CA ILE A 90 -9.80 -13.62 12.64
C ILE A 90 -11.02 -14.48 12.97
N THR A 91 -11.93 -13.94 13.77
CA THR A 91 -13.11 -14.65 14.28
C THR A 91 -14.43 -14.05 13.77
N PRO A 92 -15.55 -14.76 13.89
CA PRO A 92 -16.87 -14.14 13.80
C PRO A 92 -17.01 -12.97 14.79
N ASN A 93 -17.82 -11.95 14.44
CA ASN A 93 -18.01 -10.73 15.24
C ASN A 93 -16.73 -9.99 15.65
N LYS A 94 -15.66 -10.09 14.83
CA LYS A 94 -14.32 -9.55 15.11
C LYS A 94 -14.23 -8.06 15.40
N SER A 95 -15.21 -7.22 15.06
CA SER A 95 -15.03 -5.76 14.99
C SER A 95 -14.46 -5.11 16.26
N LYS A 96 -14.71 -5.71 17.44
CA LYS A 96 -14.19 -5.23 18.74
C LYS A 96 -12.98 -6.02 19.27
N THR A 97 -12.69 -7.20 18.72
CA THR A 97 -11.69 -8.15 19.23
C THR A 97 -10.56 -8.43 18.24
N LEU A 98 -10.64 -7.88 17.02
CA LEU A 98 -9.69 -8.10 15.94
C LEU A 98 -8.27 -7.72 16.37
N LYS A 99 -7.29 -8.54 16.04
CA LYS A 99 -5.86 -8.24 16.17
C LYS A 99 -5.24 -8.22 14.78
N CYS A 100 -4.14 -7.49 14.61
CA CYS A 100 -3.39 -7.60 13.37
C CYS A 100 -2.80 -9.02 13.29
N PRO A 101 -3.00 -9.73 12.18
CA PRO A 101 -2.37 -11.03 11.99
C PRO A 101 -0.85 -10.87 11.83
N ASN A 102 -0.11 -11.95 12.02
CA ASN A 102 1.32 -11.97 11.72
C ASN A 102 1.54 -12.07 10.20
N ILE A 103 2.15 -11.05 9.60
CA ILE A 103 2.34 -10.91 8.15
C ILE A 103 3.83 -10.68 7.88
N PRO A 104 4.44 -11.35 6.89
CA PRO A 104 5.81 -11.05 6.49
C PRO A 104 5.97 -9.59 6.08
N LYS A 105 7.12 -8.99 6.43
CA LYS A 105 7.34 -7.54 6.37
C LYS A 105 7.12 -6.97 4.97
N GLU A 106 7.50 -7.71 3.95
CA GLU A 106 7.37 -7.36 2.53
C GLU A 106 5.91 -7.21 2.07
N PHE A 107 4.95 -7.89 2.73
CA PHE A 107 3.53 -7.83 2.36
C PHE A 107 2.70 -6.88 3.22
N VAL A 108 3.29 -6.31 4.28
CA VAL A 108 2.63 -5.35 5.16
C VAL A 108 2.01 -4.16 4.39
N PRO A 109 2.68 -3.55 3.39
CA PRO A 109 2.06 -2.49 2.60
C PRO A 109 0.76 -2.90 1.90
N HIS A 110 0.68 -4.14 1.42
CA HIS A 110 -0.50 -4.67 0.73
C HIS A 110 -1.63 -4.96 1.70
N PHE A 111 -1.33 -5.48 2.89
CA PHE A 111 -2.30 -5.60 3.97
C PHE A 111 -2.87 -4.24 4.37
N ILE A 112 -2.00 -3.24 4.61
CA ILE A 112 -2.44 -1.88 4.94
C ILE A 112 -3.32 -1.31 3.83
N ARG A 113 -2.98 -1.54 2.56
CA ARG A 113 -3.83 -1.13 1.42
C ARG A 113 -5.24 -1.72 1.50
N GLY A 114 -5.36 -3.02 1.82
CA GLY A 114 -6.66 -3.68 2.00
C GLY A 114 -7.47 -3.05 3.13
N VAL A 115 -6.84 -2.83 4.29
CA VAL A 115 -7.48 -2.17 5.45
C VAL A 115 -7.88 -0.73 5.11
N MET A 116 -7.03 0.00 4.39
CA MET A 116 -7.28 1.39 3.98
C MET A 116 -8.47 1.50 3.01
N ASP A 117 -8.67 0.50 2.17
CA ASP A 117 -9.79 0.49 1.23
C ASP A 117 -11.12 0.23 1.93
N GLY A 118 -11.16 -0.64 2.94
CA GLY A 118 -12.37 -0.88 3.73
C GLY A 118 -12.63 0.19 4.79
N ASP A 119 -11.82 0.21 5.85
CA ASP A 119 -12.00 1.06 7.03
C ASP A 119 -11.26 2.41 6.97
N GLY A 120 -10.46 2.62 5.92
CA GLY A 120 -9.70 3.84 5.76
C GLY A 120 -10.51 5.02 5.21
N SER A 121 -10.01 6.24 5.38
CA SER A 121 -10.57 7.45 4.78
C SER A 121 -9.48 8.44 4.40
N VAL A 122 -9.63 9.05 3.23
CA VAL A 122 -8.70 10.05 2.67
C VAL A 122 -9.42 11.41 2.64
N ASP A 123 -8.94 12.37 3.42
CA ASP A 123 -9.52 13.72 3.51
C ASP A 123 -8.68 14.67 2.66
N THR A 124 -9.10 14.87 1.40
CA THR A 124 -8.38 15.69 0.41
C THR A 124 -8.23 17.15 0.84
N LYS A 125 -9.23 17.70 1.53
CA LYS A 125 -9.24 19.09 2.01
C LYS A 125 -8.19 19.29 3.10
N ARG A 126 -8.16 18.41 4.10
CA ARG A 126 -7.19 18.48 5.21
C ARG A 126 -5.88 17.77 4.91
N LYS A 127 -5.72 17.20 3.71
CA LYS A 127 -4.52 16.47 3.24
C LYS A 127 -4.04 15.42 4.26
N ARG A 128 -4.97 14.61 4.78
CA ARG A 128 -4.70 13.57 5.78
C ARG A 128 -5.41 12.26 5.42
N MET A 129 -4.92 11.15 5.94
CA MET A 129 -5.66 9.88 5.93
C MET A 129 -5.89 9.37 7.34
N LYS A 130 -6.91 8.53 7.51
CA LYS A 130 -7.20 7.84 8.76
C LYS A 130 -7.63 6.40 8.53
N ILE A 131 -7.41 5.54 9.52
CA ILE A 131 -8.03 4.21 9.66
C ILE A 131 -8.78 4.22 10.98
N VAL A 132 -10.00 3.68 10.99
CA VAL A 132 -10.87 3.65 12.18
C VAL A 132 -11.21 2.20 12.50
N SER A 133 -11.20 1.83 13.78
CA SER A 133 -11.66 0.50 14.22
C SER A 133 -12.24 0.58 15.63
N ALA A 134 -13.18 -0.31 15.94
CA ALA A 134 -13.66 -0.51 17.32
C ALA A 134 -12.74 -1.44 18.13
N SER A 135 -11.70 -2.01 17.51
CA SER A 135 -10.68 -2.80 18.20
C SER A 135 -9.43 -1.96 18.49
N GLN A 136 -9.12 -1.78 19.76
CA GLN A 136 -7.89 -1.10 20.19
C GLN A 136 -6.64 -1.87 19.77
N ASP A 137 -6.66 -3.19 19.92
CA ASP A 137 -5.52 -4.06 19.60
C ASP A 137 -5.21 -4.04 18.11
N PHE A 138 -6.24 -3.95 17.27
CA PHE A 138 -6.06 -3.79 15.84
C PHE A 138 -5.32 -2.48 15.52
N ILE A 139 -5.77 -1.35 16.08
CA ILE A 139 -5.12 -0.05 15.84
C ILE A 139 -3.71 0.02 16.43
N LYS A 140 -3.45 -0.62 17.58
CA LYS A 140 -2.09 -0.77 18.13
C LYS A 140 -1.20 -1.59 17.18
N GLY A 141 -1.71 -2.69 16.62
CA GLY A 141 -1.00 -3.49 15.63
C GLY A 141 -0.69 -2.70 14.35
N MET A 142 -1.68 -1.98 13.82
CA MET A 142 -1.51 -1.09 12.65
C MET A 142 -0.49 0.03 12.94
N SER A 143 -0.48 0.56 14.16
CA SER A 143 0.53 1.53 14.60
C SER A 143 1.94 0.93 14.56
N GLY A 144 2.12 -0.29 15.05
CA GLY A 144 3.39 -1.02 14.96
C GLY A 144 3.83 -1.25 13.52
N MET A 145 2.93 -1.68 12.65
CA MET A 145 3.20 -1.86 11.21
C MET A 145 3.65 -0.55 10.54
N LEU A 146 2.99 0.56 10.83
CA LEU A 146 3.38 1.87 10.27
C LEU A 146 4.72 2.37 10.82
N LYS A 147 5.03 2.14 12.11
CA LYS A 147 6.35 2.46 12.68
C LYS A 147 7.47 1.68 11.97
N ASN A 148 7.25 0.39 11.69
CA ASN A 148 8.21 -0.44 10.96
C ASN A 148 8.43 0.01 9.51
N LEU A 149 7.47 0.73 8.92
CA LEU A 149 7.59 1.37 7.61
C LEU A 149 8.09 2.82 7.68
N GLU A 150 8.53 3.28 8.87
CA GLU A 150 8.97 4.65 9.13
C GLU A 150 7.88 5.71 8.81
N ILE A 151 6.62 5.35 8.97
CA ILE A 151 5.46 6.23 8.73
C ILE A 151 5.00 6.85 10.05
N GLU A 152 5.19 8.16 10.15
CA GLU A 152 4.79 8.95 11.30
C GLU A 152 3.28 9.19 11.34
N HIS A 153 2.68 8.93 12.50
CA HIS A 153 1.23 8.95 12.67
C HIS A 153 0.84 9.24 14.12
N LYS A 154 -0.45 9.50 14.34
CA LYS A 154 -1.05 9.69 15.67
C LYS A 154 -2.19 8.71 15.87
N VAL A 155 -2.37 8.25 17.11
CA VAL A 155 -3.49 7.40 17.51
C VAL A 155 -4.37 8.19 18.48
N TYR A 156 -5.68 8.08 18.29
CA TYR A 156 -6.71 8.74 19.10
C TYR A 156 -7.74 7.71 19.56
N ASN A 157 -8.36 7.95 20.70
CA ASN A 157 -9.58 7.27 21.12
C ASN A 157 -10.72 8.29 21.11
N GLU A 158 -11.76 8.04 20.32
CA GLU A 158 -12.94 8.87 20.19
C GLU A 158 -14.16 8.03 20.58
N PRO A 159 -14.77 8.25 21.77
CA PRO A 159 -15.99 7.55 22.16
C PRO A 159 -17.16 8.04 21.31
N TYR A 160 -18.02 7.11 20.91
CA TYR A 160 -19.26 7.41 20.19
C TYR A 160 -20.44 6.83 20.95
N ILE A 161 -21.51 7.63 21.09
CA ILE A 161 -22.74 7.22 21.77
C ILE A 161 -23.86 7.19 20.73
N LEU A 162 -24.48 6.02 20.58
CA LEU A 162 -25.66 5.84 19.74
C LEU A 162 -26.70 5.07 20.56
N ASN A 163 -27.93 5.59 20.64
CA ASN A 163 -29.02 4.98 21.42
C ASN A 163 -28.61 4.59 22.85
N TYR A 164 -27.91 5.51 23.55
CA TYR A 164 -27.37 5.30 24.90
C TYR A 164 -26.30 4.20 25.04
N ILE A 165 -25.89 3.56 23.94
CA ILE A 165 -24.80 2.59 23.91
C ILE A 165 -23.51 3.32 23.55
N LYS A 166 -22.56 3.32 24.49
CA LYS A 166 -21.20 3.81 24.25
C LYS A 166 -20.36 2.76 23.53
N THR A 167 -19.76 3.13 22.41
CA THR A 167 -18.73 2.35 21.71
C THR A 167 -17.50 3.21 21.51
N ASP A 168 -16.35 2.72 21.95
CA ASP A 168 -15.07 3.40 21.70
C ASP A 168 -14.57 3.10 20.30
N PHE A 169 -14.16 4.16 19.58
CA PHE A 169 -13.50 4.04 18.29
C PHE A 169 -12.06 4.54 18.39
N TYR A 170 -11.16 3.74 17.86
CA TYR A 170 -9.74 4.05 17.82
C TYR A 170 -9.38 4.51 16.41
N ILE A 171 -8.71 5.66 16.32
CA ILE A 171 -8.41 6.30 15.05
C ILE A 171 -6.90 6.45 14.91
N LEU A 172 -6.35 5.81 13.88
CA LEU A 172 -4.99 6.07 13.43
C LEU A 172 -5.02 7.15 12.35
N ARG A 173 -4.20 8.21 12.46
CA ARG A 173 -4.12 9.29 11.46
C ARG A 173 -2.68 9.52 10.99
N VAL A 174 -2.50 9.55 9.67
CA VAL A 174 -1.27 10.04 9.02
C VAL A 174 -1.53 11.45 8.52
N LEU A 175 -0.73 12.40 9.00
CA LEU A 175 -0.95 13.84 8.82
C LEU A 175 0.13 14.49 7.96
N ARG A 176 1.36 13.97 8.04
CA ARG A 176 2.52 14.53 7.35
C ARG A 176 2.47 14.16 5.87
N ARG A 177 2.56 15.16 4.99
CA ARG A 177 2.51 14.95 3.53
C ARG A 177 3.56 13.95 3.03
N LYS A 178 4.78 14.00 3.59
CA LYS A 178 5.86 13.06 3.25
C LYS A 178 5.45 11.62 3.54
N ASP A 179 4.86 11.37 4.70
CA ASP A 179 4.52 10.02 5.16
C ASP A 179 3.29 9.48 4.44
N ILE A 180 2.29 10.32 4.16
CA ILE A 180 1.16 9.96 3.29
C ILE A 180 1.66 9.57 1.90
N LYS A 181 2.59 10.34 1.34
CA LYS A 181 3.19 10.08 0.03
C LYS A 181 3.97 8.76 0.03
N ASN A 182 4.85 8.55 1.00
CA ASN A 182 5.60 7.32 1.15
C ASN A 182 4.68 6.10 1.26
N LEU A 183 3.68 6.17 2.13
CA LEU A 183 2.71 5.10 2.31
C LEU A 183 1.89 4.84 1.03
N TYR A 184 1.46 5.89 0.33
CA TYR A 184 0.80 5.77 -0.97
C TYR A 184 1.64 4.97 -1.98
N HIS A 185 2.94 5.27 -2.09
CA HIS A 185 3.81 4.55 -3.02
C HIS A 185 4.01 3.09 -2.64
N LEU A 186 4.21 2.82 -1.35
CA LEU A 186 4.29 1.45 -0.82
C LEU A 186 3.00 0.66 -1.10
N MET A 187 1.84 1.32 -0.97
CA MET A 187 0.55 0.68 -1.23
C MET A 187 0.28 0.48 -2.73
N TYR A 188 0.49 1.47 -3.60
CA TYR A 188 -0.11 1.45 -4.94
C TYR A 188 0.87 1.18 -6.10
N LYS A 189 2.19 1.18 -5.88
CA LYS A 189 3.19 1.00 -6.96
C LYS A 189 3.07 -0.40 -7.61
N ASN A 190 2.72 -0.44 -8.90
CA ASN A 190 2.57 -1.66 -9.72
C ASN A 190 1.48 -2.63 -9.26
N GLN A 191 0.43 -2.11 -8.62
CA GLN A 191 -0.61 -2.91 -7.99
C GLN A 191 -1.90 -2.88 -8.81
N ARG A 192 -2.71 -3.94 -8.73
CA ARG A 192 -3.95 -4.10 -9.54
C ARG A 192 -5.23 -4.20 -8.72
N LEU A 193 -5.09 -4.51 -7.43
CA LEU A 193 -6.17 -4.59 -6.45
C LEU A 193 -6.17 -3.37 -5.55
N TYR A 194 -7.20 -2.54 -5.71
CA TYR A 194 -7.51 -1.41 -4.85
C TYR A 194 -8.90 -0.85 -5.18
N LEU A 195 -9.45 -0.04 -4.28
CA LEU A 195 -10.56 0.85 -4.57
C LEU A 195 -10.10 2.09 -5.32
N THR A 196 -10.53 2.24 -6.57
CA THR A 196 -10.18 3.36 -7.46
C THR A 196 -10.47 4.70 -6.80
N ARG A 197 -11.64 4.87 -6.17
CA ARG A 197 -12.02 6.10 -5.47
C ARG A 197 -11.06 6.50 -4.33
N LYS A 198 -10.43 5.53 -3.65
CA LYS A 198 -9.48 5.78 -2.55
C LYS A 198 -8.13 6.20 -3.12
N LYS A 199 -7.66 5.51 -4.14
CA LYS A 199 -6.44 5.86 -4.88
C LYS A 199 -6.54 7.27 -5.48
N GLU A 200 -7.63 7.57 -6.18
CA GLU A 200 -7.91 8.90 -6.74
C GLU A 200 -7.96 10.00 -5.68
N ALA A 201 -8.48 9.71 -4.49
CA ALA A 201 -8.48 10.67 -3.39
C ALA A 201 -7.06 11.01 -2.92
N PHE A 202 -6.15 10.04 -2.87
CA PHE A 202 -4.73 10.32 -2.62
C PHE A 202 -4.12 11.14 -3.76
N GLU A 203 -4.43 10.80 -5.01
CA GLU A 203 -3.90 11.52 -6.18
C GLU A 203 -4.35 12.98 -6.22
N LYS A 204 -5.61 13.26 -5.82
CA LYS A 204 -6.15 14.62 -5.64
C LYS A 204 -5.43 15.44 -4.56
N MET A 205 -4.65 14.81 -3.67
CA MET A 205 -3.74 15.54 -2.76
C MET A 205 -2.46 16.01 -3.46
N GLY A 206 -2.29 15.75 -4.75
CA GLY A 206 -1.08 16.04 -5.52
C GLY A 206 0.04 15.02 -5.26
N ILE A 207 -0.32 13.75 -5.09
CA ILE A 207 0.60 12.61 -4.99
C ILE A 207 0.49 11.83 -6.29
N ARG A 208 1.57 11.61 -7.04
CA ARG A 208 1.55 10.87 -8.31
C ARG A 208 2.54 9.72 -8.28
N ASN A 209 2.31 8.63 -9.00
CA ASN A 209 3.22 7.47 -8.99
C ASN A 209 4.68 7.80 -9.41
N GLU A 210 4.88 8.80 -10.25
CA GLU A 210 6.19 9.29 -10.74
C GLU A 210 7.05 10.00 -9.68
N ASP A 211 6.48 10.24 -8.50
CA ASP A 211 7.11 11.03 -7.46
C ASP A 211 8.23 10.32 -6.67
N PHE A 212 8.36 8.99 -6.79
CA PHE A 212 9.45 8.24 -6.14
C PHE A 212 10.70 8.20 -7.02
N ASP A 213 10.53 8.21 -8.34
CA ASP A 213 11.63 8.09 -9.30
C ASP A 213 12.40 9.40 -9.49
N THR A 214 11.76 10.52 -9.20
CA THR A 214 12.37 11.86 -9.31
C THR A 214 13.12 12.31 -8.05
N LYS A 215 13.23 11.46 -7.02
CA LYS A 215 13.90 11.80 -5.74
C LYS A 215 14.98 10.83 -5.29
N CYS A 216 15.66 10.15 -6.22
CA CYS A 216 17.08 9.90 -5.97
C CYS A 216 17.77 11.27 -5.96
N LYS A 217 17.94 11.86 -4.75
CA LYS A 217 18.51 13.20 -4.54
C LYS A 217 19.69 13.33 -5.50
N SER A 218 19.72 14.35 -6.37
CA SER A 218 20.71 14.52 -7.45
C SER A 218 22.16 14.17 -7.05
N ARG A 219 22.51 14.38 -5.78
CA ARG A 219 23.76 13.94 -5.13
C ARG A 219 24.14 12.45 -5.30
N TRP A 220 23.19 11.54 -5.49
CA TRP A 220 23.40 10.08 -5.52
C TRP A 220 23.18 9.45 -6.91
N ARG A 221 22.88 10.24 -7.93
CA ARG A 221 22.74 9.70 -9.29
C ARG A 221 24.12 9.53 -9.89
N ALA A 222 24.36 8.37 -10.47
CA ALA A 222 25.54 8.15 -11.30
C ALA A 222 25.53 9.12 -12.50
N VAL A 223 26.71 9.59 -12.86
CA VAL A 223 26.91 10.54 -13.96
C VAL A 223 27.96 10.00 -14.91
N ILE A 224 27.78 10.28 -16.19
CA ILE A 224 28.70 9.90 -17.25
C ILE A 224 29.21 11.18 -17.91
N GLY A 225 30.52 11.35 -17.90
CA GLY A 225 31.24 12.36 -18.67
C GLY A 225 31.73 11.75 -19.98
N THR A 226 31.48 12.39 -21.11
CA THR A 226 32.04 11.99 -22.42
C THR A 226 33.00 13.06 -22.90
N HIS A 227 34.27 12.70 -23.08
CA HIS A 227 35.31 13.64 -23.53
C HIS A 227 34.96 14.14 -24.94
N ILE A 228 35.00 15.46 -25.15
CA ILE A 228 34.48 16.09 -26.37
C ILE A 228 35.29 15.68 -27.61
N GLU A 229 36.61 15.58 -27.49
CA GLU A 229 37.49 15.33 -28.65
C GLU A 229 37.73 13.84 -28.90
N THR A 230 37.79 13.04 -27.84
CA THR A 230 38.22 11.62 -27.93
C THR A 230 37.07 10.65 -27.77
N GLY A 231 35.88 11.12 -27.38
CA GLY A 231 34.71 10.27 -27.09
C GLY A 231 34.85 9.37 -25.87
N LYS A 232 36.00 9.40 -25.17
CA LYS A 232 36.25 8.53 -24.00
C LYS A 232 35.25 8.85 -22.88
N LYS A 233 34.62 7.81 -22.35
CA LYS A 233 33.63 7.93 -21.27
C LYS A 233 34.27 7.69 -19.91
N ILE A 234 33.89 8.53 -18.94
CA ILE A 234 34.16 8.35 -17.52
C ILE A 234 32.82 8.26 -16.78
N LYS A 235 32.71 7.35 -15.82
CA LYS A 235 31.49 7.12 -15.04
C LYS A 235 31.83 7.27 -13.56
N PHE A 236 31.01 8.05 -12.86
CA PHE A 236 31.05 8.15 -11.41
C PHE A 236 29.71 7.71 -10.85
N ASN A 237 29.73 7.05 -9.69
CA ASN A 237 28.52 6.52 -9.05
C ASN A 237 27.70 7.63 -8.37
N SER A 238 28.27 8.83 -8.20
CA SER A 238 27.58 9.98 -7.62
C SER A 238 28.15 11.33 -8.04
N ILE A 239 27.38 12.40 -7.86
CA ILE A 239 27.88 13.78 -7.98
C ILE A 239 29.00 14.04 -6.94
N LYS A 240 28.93 13.43 -5.75
CA LYS A 240 29.95 13.60 -4.70
C LYS A 240 31.31 13.07 -5.18
N GLU A 241 31.33 11.85 -5.67
CA GLU A 241 32.52 11.19 -6.22
C GLU A 241 33.09 11.97 -7.41
N THR A 242 32.22 12.54 -8.25
CA THR A 242 32.65 13.41 -9.35
C THR A 242 33.36 14.66 -8.82
N CYS A 243 32.89 15.26 -7.72
CA CYS A 243 33.56 16.42 -7.11
C CYS A 243 34.90 16.04 -6.47
N GLU A 244 35.00 14.87 -5.84
CA GLU A 244 36.24 14.33 -5.25
C GLU A 244 37.31 14.11 -6.33
N ASN A 245 36.89 13.80 -7.56
CA ASN A 245 37.76 13.70 -8.75
C ASN A 245 38.00 15.05 -9.45
N GLY A 246 37.81 16.17 -8.73
CA GLY A 246 38.21 17.51 -9.15
C GLY A 246 37.20 18.23 -10.05
N PHE A 247 35.97 17.74 -10.22
CA PHE A 247 34.94 18.43 -11.02
C PHE A 247 34.08 19.36 -10.14
N CYS A 248 34.19 20.67 -10.37
CA CYS A 248 33.44 21.68 -9.62
C CYS A 248 31.90 21.54 -9.73
N LYS A 249 31.23 21.47 -8.57
CA LYS A 249 29.79 21.17 -8.44
C LYS A 249 28.85 22.16 -9.16
N PRO A 250 28.99 23.50 -9.04
CA PRO A 250 28.18 24.46 -9.79
C PRO A 250 28.25 24.27 -11.31
N HIS A 251 29.44 24.02 -11.86
CA HIS A 251 29.64 23.85 -13.31
C HIS A 251 29.11 22.51 -13.80
N LEU A 252 29.32 21.44 -13.04
CA LEU A 252 28.75 20.13 -13.31
C LEU A 252 27.21 20.17 -13.32
N HIS A 253 26.60 20.89 -12.36
CA HIS A 253 25.15 21.10 -12.32
C HIS A 253 24.64 21.90 -13.53
N LYS A 254 25.37 22.93 -13.98
CA LYS A 254 25.01 23.66 -15.20
C LYS A 254 25.03 22.72 -16.41
N ALA A 255 26.08 21.91 -16.55
CA ALA A 255 26.22 20.95 -17.65
C ALA A 255 25.11 19.87 -17.64
N LEU A 256 24.85 19.23 -16.49
CA LEU A 256 23.83 18.18 -16.35
C LEU A 256 22.39 18.67 -16.61
N ASN A 257 22.12 19.96 -16.35
CA ASN A 257 20.81 20.58 -16.58
C ASN A 257 20.69 21.28 -17.94
N GLY A 258 21.66 21.08 -18.86
CA GLY A 258 21.64 21.68 -20.18
C GLY A 258 21.86 23.20 -20.21
N LYS A 259 22.36 23.79 -19.11
CA LYS A 259 22.69 25.23 -19.00
C LYS A 259 24.17 25.53 -19.33
N SER A 260 24.95 24.51 -19.63
CA SER A 260 26.33 24.58 -20.15
C SER A 260 26.52 23.40 -21.11
N THR A 261 27.31 23.60 -22.17
CA THR A 261 27.60 22.54 -23.15
C THR A 261 28.60 21.52 -22.61
N HIS A 262 29.51 21.93 -21.73
CA HIS A 262 30.52 21.05 -21.13
C HIS A 262 31.05 21.54 -19.77
N HIS A 263 31.88 20.72 -19.13
CA HIS A 263 32.71 21.07 -17.98
C HIS A 263 34.01 20.25 -18.01
N LYS A 264 35.16 20.94 -17.91
CA LYS A 264 36.51 20.34 -17.98
C LYS A 264 36.74 19.41 -19.19
N GLY A 265 36.24 19.78 -20.37
CA GLY A 265 36.41 18.98 -21.61
C GLY A 265 35.44 17.80 -21.76
N TYR A 266 34.46 17.66 -20.86
CA TYR A 266 33.44 16.59 -20.92
C TYR A 266 32.03 17.14 -21.06
N THR A 267 31.21 16.47 -21.87
CA THR A 267 29.74 16.60 -21.81
C THR A 267 29.20 15.66 -20.73
N TRP A 268 28.21 16.10 -19.96
CA TRP A 268 27.75 15.39 -18.77
C TRP A 268 26.28 15.00 -18.87
N LYS A 269 25.97 13.74 -18.56
CA LYS A 269 24.59 13.24 -18.46
C LYS A 269 24.43 12.38 -17.21
N TYR A 270 23.21 12.30 -16.69
CA TYR A 270 22.86 11.27 -15.72
C TYR A 270 22.92 9.90 -16.40
N ALA A 271 23.53 8.91 -15.74
CA ALA A 271 23.40 7.53 -16.16
C ALA A 271 21.90 7.17 -16.11
N LEU A 272 21.38 6.64 -17.21
CA LEU A 272 20.04 6.05 -17.22
C LEU A 272 20.11 4.76 -16.39
N GLY A 273 19.09 4.53 -15.55
CA GLY A 273 18.99 3.28 -14.82
C GLY A 273 18.67 2.17 -15.81
N GLU A 274 19.62 1.27 -16.02
CA GLU A 274 19.36 -0.08 -16.52
C GLU A 274 18.97 -0.99 -15.35
#